data_AF-A0A4U8TJJ7-F1
#
_entry.id   AF-A0A4U8TJJ7-F1
#
_cell.length_a   1.000
_cell.length_b   1.000
_cell.length_c   1.000
_cell.angle_alpha   90.00
_cell.angle_beta   90.00
_cell.angle_gamma   90.00
#
_symmetry.space_group_name_H-M   'P 1'
#
loop_
_entity.id
_entity.type
_entity.pdbx_description
1 polymer ?
#
loop_
_entity_poly.entity_id
_entity_poly.type
_entity_poly.pdbx_seq_one_letter_code
_entity_poly.pdbx_strand_id
1 'polypeptide(L)'
;MQTISIIIMAAGDSTRFCNYDSKDPCYSNSIQTKKQWLRIGSMPLWLIVAKTIATKCLTFCCNKELLNLIAEYRNDLKNQTNQYEADSINRNYTPNDIHETIESLIKDKHQFKYRDSLTQILNKPMLTQIIITASPKDKLYMQKLLPSTFQVQELLTQDATLEIPMQIVQGGDSRYMSLQNALDVVDSTFVLVNDCARCNVKESVLSRLFASLAQNKYDCIAPCLPIHDTTIYVDQDNKMQTYSHIDRNALRIIQTPQISKTNTLRESKALNQYFSDETSAICAMPNKSIGLVLGDLAMNKITTKQDIFLLKEIYESNQNYSLNTPLVGMGSDIHAFEESKEMWICGVKIESSFGFKAHSDGDVGIHAIIDSILGAMCYGDIGEIFPDTNKEFKDIDSKILLKRVYDYCLSVGLEIGNIDITIIAQTPRISTYKSKMQETIAKILYLQKSQVSIKASTAENLGFIGRKEGVLAQCIATLQPRELPK
;
A
#
# COMPACT_ATOMS: atom_id res chain seq x y z
N MET A 1 -7.13 -10.53 28.86
CA MET A 1 -5.88 -10.23 28.15
C MET A 1 -6.05 -8.89 27.44
N GLN A 2 -5.05 -8.00 27.46
CA GLN A 2 -5.13 -6.75 26.71
C GLN A 2 -4.81 -7.02 25.23
N THR A 3 -5.47 -6.32 24.32
CA THR A 3 -5.24 -6.44 22.88
C THR A 3 -4.90 -5.11 22.25
N ILE A 4 -4.12 -5.13 21.17
CA ILE A 4 -3.75 -3.96 20.40
C ILE A 4 -3.92 -4.21 18.90
N SER A 5 -4.35 -3.19 18.16
CA SER A 5 -4.36 -3.18 16.69
C SER A 5 -3.47 -2.06 16.16
N ILE A 6 -2.97 -2.22 14.94
CA ILE A 6 -2.17 -1.18 14.26
C ILE A 6 -3.01 -0.55 13.16
N ILE A 7 -3.02 0.79 13.08
CA ILE A 7 -3.58 1.55 11.96
C ILE A 7 -2.44 2.31 11.26
N ILE A 8 -2.28 2.06 9.96
CA ILE A 8 -1.41 2.85 9.08
C ILE A 8 -2.26 3.86 8.30
N MET A 9 -1.95 5.14 8.49
CA MET A 9 -2.62 6.24 7.79
C MET A 9 -1.96 6.47 6.42
N ALA A 10 -2.55 5.93 5.35
CA ALA A 10 -2.03 6.01 3.98
C ALA A 10 -3.04 6.57 2.95
N ALA A 11 -4.20 7.05 3.39
CA ALA A 11 -5.24 7.60 2.49
C ALA A 11 -4.99 9.04 2.00
N GLY A 12 -4.07 9.79 2.63
CA GLY A 12 -3.93 11.23 2.39
C GLY A 12 -3.28 11.61 1.05
N ASP A 13 -3.85 12.62 0.39
CA ASP A 13 -3.34 13.20 -0.86
C ASP A 13 -2.72 14.59 -0.58
N SER A 14 -1.47 14.59 -0.13
CA SER A 14 -0.76 15.82 0.25
C SER A 14 -0.20 16.54 -0.97
N THR A 15 -0.85 17.62 -1.40
CA THR A 15 -0.37 18.51 -2.47
C THR A 15 1.06 19.03 -2.26
N ARG A 16 1.47 19.23 -0.98
CA ARG A 16 2.82 19.71 -0.61
C ARG A 16 3.96 18.81 -1.11
N PHE A 17 3.73 17.50 -1.16
CA PHE A 17 4.71 16.54 -1.68
C PHE A 17 4.57 16.42 -3.20
N CYS A 18 3.32 16.34 -3.65
CA CYS A 18 2.92 16.03 -5.01
C CYS A 18 3.29 17.10 -6.06
N ASN A 19 3.68 18.32 -5.67
CA ASN A 19 4.28 19.32 -6.58
C ASN A 19 5.69 18.89 -7.11
N TYR A 20 5.97 17.59 -7.12
CA TYR A 20 7.21 16.91 -7.53
C TYR A 20 7.52 17.05 -9.01
N ASP A 21 6.54 16.66 -9.82
CA ASP A 21 6.72 16.29 -11.23
C ASP A 21 6.57 17.46 -12.22
N SER A 22 6.25 18.67 -11.73
CA SER A 22 5.95 19.84 -12.57
C SER A 22 7.16 20.49 -13.26
N LYS A 23 8.33 19.82 -13.27
CA LYS A 23 9.58 20.35 -13.85
C LYS A 23 10.25 19.38 -14.84
N ASP A 24 9.74 18.17 -15.01
CA ASP A 24 10.26 17.25 -16.02
C ASP A 24 9.54 17.52 -17.36
N PRO A 25 10.24 17.99 -18.42
CA PRO A 25 9.63 18.30 -19.70
C PRO A 25 9.05 17.07 -20.41
N CYS A 26 9.38 15.84 -20.00
CA CYS A 26 8.84 14.62 -20.58
C CYS A 26 7.44 14.27 -20.06
N TYR A 27 7.09 14.70 -18.84
CA TYR A 27 5.81 14.38 -18.22
C TYR A 27 4.87 15.59 -18.23
N SER A 28 3.58 15.36 -18.47
CA SER A 28 2.59 16.43 -18.25
C SER A 28 2.70 16.92 -16.81
N ASN A 29 2.66 18.25 -16.61
CA ASN A 29 2.79 18.95 -15.32
C ASN A 29 1.80 18.52 -14.19
N SER A 30 1.03 17.44 -14.39
CA SER A 30 -0.09 17.00 -13.56
C SER A 30 0.03 15.59 -12.96
N ILE A 31 0.97 14.74 -13.38
CA ILE A 31 1.04 13.36 -12.85
C ILE A 31 1.90 13.40 -11.59
N GLN A 32 1.30 13.11 -10.43
CA GLN A 32 1.97 13.26 -9.15
C GLN A 32 2.05 11.92 -8.42
N THR A 33 3.25 11.39 -8.20
CA THR A 33 3.43 10.20 -7.35
C THR A 33 3.17 10.58 -5.89
N LYS A 34 2.22 9.88 -5.25
CA LYS A 34 1.95 10.11 -3.82
C LYS A 34 3.06 9.51 -2.97
N LYS A 35 3.34 10.13 -1.83
CA LYS A 35 4.40 9.67 -0.91
C LYS A 35 4.23 8.22 -0.44
N GLN A 36 3.01 7.75 -0.23
CA GLN A 36 2.73 6.35 0.15
C GLN A 36 3.12 5.35 -0.95
N TRP A 37 3.17 5.80 -2.21
CA TRP A 37 3.53 5.01 -3.38
C TRP A 37 4.99 5.12 -3.78
N LEU A 38 5.83 5.85 -3.03
CA LEU A 38 7.28 5.80 -3.20
C LEU A 38 7.74 4.35 -3.06
N ARG A 39 8.75 3.94 -3.83
CA ARG A 39 9.15 2.54 -3.95
C ARG A 39 10.57 2.31 -3.43
N ILE A 40 10.76 1.17 -2.77
CA ILE A 40 12.08 0.63 -2.43
C ILE A 40 12.12 -0.76 -3.06
N GLY A 41 12.81 -0.86 -4.20
CA GLY A 41 12.63 -1.97 -5.13
C GLY A 41 11.18 -1.99 -5.63
N SER A 42 10.60 -3.17 -5.83
CA SER A 42 9.21 -3.28 -6.27
C SER A 42 8.17 -2.94 -5.19
N MET A 43 8.55 -2.80 -3.92
CA MET A 43 7.60 -2.65 -2.81
C MET A 43 7.25 -1.19 -2.53
N PRO A 44 5.95 -0.83 -2.36
CA PRO A 44 5.55 0.55 -2.07
C PRO A 44 5.74 0.90 -0.59
N LEU A 45 5.99 2.16 -0.28
CA LEU A 45 6.33 2.67 1.05
C LEU A 45 5.29 2.31 2.10
N TRP A 46 4.00 2.40 1.77
CA TRP A 46 2.94 2.05 2.72
C TRP A 46 3.03 0.60 3.20
N LEU A 47 3.40 -0.34 2.31
CA LEU A 47 3.51 -1.76 2.65
C LEU A 47 4.77 -2.02 3.47
N ILE A 48 5.87 -1.33 3.13
CA ILE A 48 7.12 -1.38 3.90
C ILE A 48 6.86 -0.91 5.33
N VAL A 49 6.24 0.26 5.49
CA VAL A 49 5.96 0.84 6.81
C VAL A 49 5.02 -0.06 7.61
N ALA A 50 3.98 -0.63 6.98
CA ALA A 50 3.08 -1.57 7.64
C ALA A 50 3.82 -2.82 8.16
N LYS A 51 4.69 -3.42 7.33
CA LYS A 51 5.49 -4.59 7.72
C LYS A 51 6.50 -4.23 8.81
N THR A 52 7.28 -3.16 8.63
CA THR A 52 8.31 -2.74 9.58
C THR A 52 7.74 -2.40 10.95
N ILE A 53 6.61 -1.69 11.01
CA ILE A 53 6.01 -1.35 12.30
C ILE A 53 5.42 -2.59 12.97
N ALA A 54 4.80 -3.50 12.22
CA ALA A 54 4.26 -4.75 12.76
C ALA A 54 5.37 -5.61 13.37
N THR A 55 6.48 -5.81 12.64
CA THR A 55 7.67 -6.52 13.14
C THR A 55 8.18 -5.90 14.44
N LYS A 56 8.34 -4.57 14.47
CA LYS A 56 8.85 -3.87 15.66
C LYS A 56 7.87 -3.89 16.83
N CYS A 57 6.56 -3.86 16.60
CA CYS A 57 5.57 -3.92 17.66
C CYS A 57 5.49 -5.31 18.30
N LEU A 58 5.75 -6.38 17.52
CA LEU A 58 5.73 -7.75 18.01
C LEU A 58 6.76 -8.02 19.12
N THR A 59 7.86 -7.28 19.19
CA THR A 59 8.85 -7.39 20.27
C THR A 59 8.30 -6.94 21.63
N PHE A 60 7.24 -6.12 21.63
CA PHE A 60 6.57 -5.59 22.82
C PHE A 60 5.21 -6.27 23.08
N CYS A 61 4.79 -7.20 22.22
CA CYS A 61 3.52 -7.92 22.35
C CYS A 61 3.75 -9.37 22.79
N CYS A 62 2.75 -9.96 23.44
CA CYS A 62 2.85 -11.34 23.97
C CYS A 62 2.71 -12.45 22.93
N ASN A 63 2.44 -12.13 21.65
CA ASN A 63 2.11 -13.11 20.62
C ASN A 63 3.13 -14.27 20.50
N LYS A 64 4.43 -13.94 20.40
CA LYS A 64 5.50 -14.94 20.24
C LYS A 64 5.67 -15.78 21.51
N GLU A 65 5.56 -15.15 22.68
CA GLU A 65 5.73 -15.78 23.98
C GLU A 65 4.58 -16.76 24.28
N LEU A 66 3.33 -16.37 23.97
CA LEU A 66 2.16 -17.24 24.10
C LEU A 66 2.22 -18.41 23.12
N LEU A 67 2.66 -18.19 21.88
CA LEU A 67 2.77 -19.27 20.91
C LEU A 67 3.83 -20.30 21.31
N ASN A 68 4.98 -19.85 21.82
CA ASN A 68 6.00 -20.75 22.38
C ASN A 68 5.44 -21.54 23.58
N LEU A 69 4.70 -20.88 24.47
CA LEU A 69 4.07 -21.53 25.61
C LEU A 69 3.06 -22.62 25.19
N ILE A 70 2.25 -22.34 24.16
CA ILE A 70 1.31 -23.32 23.59
C ILE A 70 2.07 -24.52 23.00
N ALA A 71 3.18 -24.28 22.31
CA ALA A 71 4.01 -25.34 21.74
C ALA A 71 4.63 -26.21 22.84
N GLU A 72 5.18 -25.62 23.89
CA GLU A 72 5.73 -26.32 25.05
C GLU A 72 4.67 -27.18 25.75
N TYR A 73 3.50 -26.60 26.03
CA TYR A 73 2.39 -27.31 26.67
C TYR A 73 1.95 -28.54 25.88
N ARG A 74 1.85 -28.43 24.55
CA ARG A 74 1.49 -29.56 23.69
C ARG A 74 2.56 -30.65 23.67
N ASN A 75 3.83 -30.27 23.72
CA ASN A 75 4.92 -31.26 23.80
C ASN A 75 4.89 -32.02 25.13
N ASP A 76 4.59 -31.34 26.25
CA ASP A 76 4.41 -31.98 27.55
C ASP A 76 3.23 -32.97 27.53
N LEU A 77 2.10 -32.62 26.90
CA LEU A 77 0.96 -33.54 26.73
C LEU A 77 1.32 -34.78 25.90
N LYS A 78 2.03 -34.62 24.78
CA LYS A 78 2.50 -35.73 23.94
C LYS A 78 3.34 -36.73 24.73
N ASN A 79 4.22 -36.23 25.61
CA ASN A 79 5.09 -37.06 26.44
C ASN A 79 4.33 -37.81 27.55
N GLN A 80 3.13 -37.33 27.95
CA GLN A 80 2.34 -37.93 29.03
C GLN A 80 1.33 -39.00 28.55
N THR A 81 0.76 -38.85 27.34
CA THR A 81 -0.37 -39.69 26.93
C THR A 81 0.00 -40.91 26.08
N ASN A 82 1.24 -41.04 25.57
CA ASN A 82 1.66 -42.13 24.66
C ASN A 82 0.69 -42.38 23.49
N GLN A 83 -0.18 -41.42 23.17
CA GLN A 83 -1.21 -41.51 22.14
C GLN A 83 -0.73 -40.76 20.89
N TYR A 84 -0.52 -41.52 19.82
CA TYR A 84 -0.46 -41.05 18.46
C TYR A 84 -1.86 -40.55 18.01
N GLU A 85 -2.23 -39.35 18.45
CA GLU A 85 -3.11 -38.48 17.65
C GLU A 85 -2.34 -37.20 17.38
N ALA A 86 -1.29 -37.37 16.57
CA ALA A 86 -0.56 -36.27 15.96
C ALA A 86 -1.44 -35.67 14.86
N ASP A 87 -2.35 -34.78 15.24
CA ASP A 87 -2.79 -33.73 14.32
C ASP A 87 -1.52 -33.00 13.84
N SER A 88 -1.32 -33.06 12.53
CA SER A 88 -0.16 -32.64 11.76
C SER A 88 0.25 -31.18 12.02
N ILE A 89 1.34 -30.99 12.77
CA ILE A 89 2.67 -30.40 12.43
C ILE A 89 2.75 -29.17 11.47
N ASN A 90 1.68 -28.49 11.09
CA ASN A 90 1.76 -27.15 10.48
C ASN A 90 0.47 -26.38 10.77
N ARG A 91 0.33 -25.82 11.98
CA ARG A 91 -0.79 -24.92 12.28
C ARG A 91 -0.36 -23.48 12.08
N ASN A 92 -1.05 -22.81 11.17
CA ASN A 92 -1.12 -21.37 11.15
C ASN A 92 -2.02 -20.95 12.31
N TYR A 93 -1.50 -20.11 13.20
CA TYR A 93 -2.25 -19.53 14.30
C TYR A 93 -2.62 -18.11 13.96
N THR A 94 -3.88 -17.77 14.17
CA THR A 94 -4.31 -16.40 14.31
C THR A 94 -4.19 -15.95 15.77
N PRO A 95 -4.19 -14.64 16.04
CA PRO A 95 -4.30 -14.13 17.41
C PRO A 95 -5.56 -14.66 18.14
N ASN A 96 -6.65 -14.94 17.43
CA ASN A 96 -7.86 -15.52 18.03
C ASN A 96 -7.62 -16.97 18.49
N ASP A 97 -6.96 -17.79 17.67
CA ASP A 97 -6.62 -19.18 18.03
C ASP A 97 -5.74 -19.23 19.30
N ILE A 98 -4.78 -18.29 19.40
CA ILE A 98 -3.95 -18.14 20.60
C ILE A 98 -4.83 -17.78 21.79
N HIS A 99 -5.71 -16.79 21.65
CA HIS A 99 -6.59 -16.35 22.73
C HIS A 99 -7.47 -17.49 23.26
N GLU A 100 -8.18 -18.20 22.39
CA GLU A 100 -9.06 -19.31 22.74
C GLU A 100 -8.29 -20.45 23.41
N THR A 101 -7.10 -20.78 22.88
CA THR A 101 -6.23 -21.81 23.48
C THR A 101 -5.82 -21.41 24.89
N ILE A 102 -5.35 -20.17 25.10
CA ILE A 102 -4.94 -19.69 26.42
C ILE A 102 -6.11 -19.66 27.40
N GLU A 103 -7.31 -19.25 26.97
CA GLU A 103 -8.50 -19.30 27.83
C GLU A 103 -8.86 -20.73 28.26
N SER A 104 -8.74 -21.70 27.36
CA SER A 104 -8.93 -23.11 27.68
C SER A 104 -7.89 -23.59 28.71
N LEU A 105 -6.62 -23.23 28.53
CA LEU A 105 -5.55 -23.60 29.46
C LEU A 105 -5.74 -23.02 30.86
N ILE A 106 -6.25 -21.79 30.96
CA ILE A 106 -6.55 -21.17 32.26
C ILE A 106 -7.70 -21.88 32.98
N LYS A 107 -8.67 -22.44 32.22
CA LYS A 107 -9.83 -23.16 32.78
C LYS A 107 -9.48 -24.57 33.26
N ASP A 108 -8.44 -25.20 32.70
CA ASP A 108 -7.98 -26.52 33.13
C ASP A 108 -7.29 -26.43 34.51
N LYS A 109 -7.93 -27.02 35.53
CA LYS A 109 -7.47 -26.99 36.93
C LYS A 109 -6.28 -27.93 37.18
N HIS A 110 -5.93 -28.83 36.25
CA HIS A 110 -5.01 -29.95 36.52
C HIS A 110 -3.60 -29.83 35.92
N GLN A 111 -3.24 -28.77 35.20
CA GLN A 111 -1.88 -28.60 34.69
C GLN A 111 -1.37 -27.18 34.85
N PHE A 112 -0.69 -26.96 35.96
CA PHE A 112 -0.34 -25.61 36.38
C PHE A 112 1.15 -25.37 36.61
N LYS A 113 1.95 -26.03 35.76
CA LYS A 113 3.39 -25.79 35.64
C LYS A 113 3.70 -24.38 35.11
N TYR A 114 2.75 -23.72 34.45
CA TYR A 114 2.98 -22.54 33.61
C TYR A 114 2.28 -21.24 34.07
N ARG A 115 1.61 -21.20 35.24
CA ARG A 115 0.84 -20.00 35.67
C ARG A 115 1.69 -18.75 35.80
N ASP A 116 2.84 -18.88 36.45
CA ASP A 116 3.66 -17.73 36.77
C ASP A 116 4.20 -17.09 35.48
N SER A 117 4.67 -17.94 34.55
CA SER A 117 5.06 -17.52 33.20
C SER A 117 3.90 -16.88 32.46
N LEU A 118 2.72 -17.49 32.47
CA LEU A 118 1.53 -16.96 31.78
C LEU A 118 1.12 -15.58 32.34
N THR A 119 1.17 -15.39 33.65
CA THR A 119 0.82 -14.12 34.30
C THR A 119 1.76 -13.00 33.87
N GLN A 120 3.06 -13.28 33.75
CA GLN A 120 4.05 -12.31 33.25
C GLN A 120 3.83 -11.97 31.78
N ILE A 121 3.54 -12.97 30.95
CA ILE A 121 3.30 -12.79 29.51
C ILE A 121 2.03 -11.95 29.26
N LEU A 122 0.95 -12.20 30.01
CA LEU A 122 -0.34 -11.52 29.85
C LEU A 122 -0.34 -10.03 30.25
N ASN A 123 0.76 -9.52 30.84
CA ASN A 123 0.94 -8.09 31.09
C ASN A 123 1.26 -7.28 29.82
N LYS A 124 1.68 -7.95 28.75
CA LYS A 124 1.88 -7.33 27.44
C LYS A 124 0.60 -7.48 26.59
N PRO A 125 0.25 -6.48 25.76
CA PRO A 125 -0.88 -6.62 24.86
C PRO A 125 -0.58 -7.66 23.76
N MET A 126 -1.62 -8.26 23.22
CA MET A 126 -1.53 -9.12 22.03
C MET A 126 -1.88 -8.30 20.78
N LEU A 127 -1.00 -8.30 19.77
CA LEU A 127 -1.30 -7.72 18.46
C LEU A 127 -2.31 -8.60 17.72
N THR A 128 -3.44 -8.00 17.33
CA THR A 128 -4.61 -8.72 16.80
C THR A 128 -4.84 -8.52 15.33
N GLN A 129 -4.55 -7.34 14.78
CA GLN A 129 -4.77 -7.01 13.38
C GLN A 129 -3.99 -5.76 12.97
N ILE A 130 -3.81 -5.62 11.65
CA ILE A 130 -3.17 -4.48 11.01
C ILE A 130 -4.13 -3.91 9.96
N ILE A 131 -4.44 -2.63 10.08
CA ILE A 131 -5.36 -1.91 9.18
C ILE A 131 -4.56 -0.84 8.46
N ILE A 132 -4.79 -0.71 7.16
CA ILE A 132 -4.20 0.35 6.34
C ILE A 132 -5.33 1.14 5.70
N THR A 133 -5.33 2.45 5.90
CA THR A 133 -6.30 3.33 5.23
C THR A 133 -5.80 3.66 3.83
N ALA A 134 -6.69 3.59 2.84
CA ALA A 134 -6.39 3.91 1.44
C ALA A 134 -7.37 4.95 0.91
N SER A 135 -6.91 5.83 0.01
CA SER A 135 -7.82 6.73 -0.69
C SER A 135 -8.75 5.91 -1.59
N PRO A 136 -9.96 6.40 -1.95
CA PRO A 136 -10.89 5.67 -2.81
C PRO A 136 -10.24 5.16 -4.12
N LYS A 137 -9.35 5.97 -4.72
CA LYS A 137 -8.65 5.63 -5.98
C LYS A 137 -7.50 4.64 -5.82
N ASP A 138 -6.94 4.49 -4.61
CA ASP A 138 -5.83 3.57 -4.34
C ASP A 138 -6.30 2.24 -3.77
N LYS A 139 -7.49 2.21 -3.16
CA LYS A 139 -8.00 1.08 -2.38
C LYS A 139 -7.90 -0.24 -3.14
N LEU A 140 -8.38 -0.29 -4.38
CA LEU A 140 -8.38 -1.51 -5.18
C LEU A 140 -6.96 -2.03 -5.41
N TYR A 141 -6.04 -1.16 -5.82
CA TYR A 141 -4.67 -1.60 -6.09
C TYR A 141 -3.92 -1.98 -4.82
N MET A 142 -4.11 -1.23 -3.73
CA MET A 142 -3.55 -1.58 -2.42
C MET A 142 -4.08 -2.94 -1.95
N GLN A 143 -5.35 -3.28 -2.18
CA GLN A 143 -5.92 -4.59 -1.87
C GLN A 143 -5.27 -5.71 -2.68
N LYS A 144 -5.01 -5.51 -3.98
CA LYS A 144 -4.32 -6.51 -4.82
C LYS A 144 -2.87 -6.75 -4.38
N LEU A 145 -2.19 -5.73 -3.85
CA LEU A 145 -0.82 -5.84 -3.37
C LEU A 145 -0.68 -6.32 -1.91
N LEU A 146 -1.73 -6.19 -1.11
CA LEU A 146 -1.70 -6.54 0.31
C LEU A 146 -1.89 -8.07 0.47
N PRO A 147 -0.97 -8.79 1.12
CA PRO A 147 -1.24 -10.16 1.52
C PRO A 147 -2.37 -10.20 2.55
N SER A 148 -3.19 -11.25 2.54
CA SER A 148 -4.30 -11.42 3.50
C SER A 148 -3.84 -11.38 4.96
N THR A 149 -2.62 -11.84 5.23
CA THR A 149 -2.04 -11.92 6.57
C THR A 149 -0.58 -11.49 6.59
N PHE A 150 -0.16 -10.90 7.71
CA PHE A 150 1.24 -10.70 8.05
C PHE A 150 1.76 -11.97 8.72
N GLN A 151 2.63 -12.70 8.01
CA GLN A 151 3.25 -13.92 8.51
C GLN A 151 4.50 -13.60 9.33
N VAL A 152 4.54 -14.09 10.57
CA VAL A 152 5.71 -13.99 11.44
C VAL A 152 6.58 -15.23 11.25
N GLN A 153 7.60 -15.12 10.39
CA GLN A 153 8.46 -16.25 10.01
C GLN A 153 9.50 -16.63 11.10
N GLU A 154 9.86 -15.72 12.01
CA GLU A 154 10.86 -15.97 13.08
C GLU A 154 10.26 -16.64 14.32
N LEU A 155 9.54 -17.75 14.15
CA LEU A 155 9.08 -18.57 15.28
C LEU A 155 10.12 -19.67 15.59
N LEU A 156 10.45 -19.83 16.87
CA LEU A 156 11.53 -20.69 17.36
C LEU A 156 11.24 -22.19 17.22
N THR A 157 10.01 -22.55 16.89
CA THR A 157 9.60 -23.93 16.59
C THR A 157 9.36 -24.01 15.08
N GLN A 158 10.09 -24.86 14.37
CA GLN A 158 10.09 -24.98 12.91
C GLN A 158 8.71 -25.32 12.27
N ASP A 159 7.65 -25.48 13.08
CA ASP A 159 6.36 -26.08 12.70
C ASP A 159 5.11 -25.21 13.01
N ALA A 160 5.26 -23.92 13.35
CA ALA A 160 4.14 -23.02 13.61
C ALA A 160 4.36 -21.61 13.01
N THR A 161 3.34 -21.09 12.33
CA THR A 161 3.35 -19.71 11.78
C THR A 161 2.27 -18.88 12.48
N LEU A 162 2.59 -17.65 12.86
CA LEU A 162 1.59 -16.68 13.32
C LEU A 162 1.15 -15.80 12.14
N GLU A 163 -0.14 -15.77 11.90
CA GLU A 163 -0.79 -15.01 10.83
C GLU A 163 -1.65 -13.91 11.43
N ILE A 164 -1.18 -12.67 11.34
CA ILE A 164 -1.95 -11.51 11.81
C ILE A 164 -2.77 -10.97 10.63
N PRO A 165 -4.10 -10.88 10.74
CA PRO A 165 -4.94 -10.33 9.69
C PRO A 165 -4.52 -8.93 9.25
N MET A 166 -4.44 -8.72 7.94
CA MET A 166 -4.22 -7.41 7.35
C MET A 166 -5.43 -7.02 6.50
N GLN A 167 -5.83 -5.75 6.57
CA GLN A 167 -6.94 -5.25 5.75
C GLN A 167 -6.75 -3.81 5.28
N ILE A 168 -7.26 -3.53 4.08
CA ILE A 168 -7.39 -2.16 3.56
C ILE A 168 -8.78 -1.63 3.88
N VAL A 169 -8.83 -0.47 4.54
CA VAL A 169 -10.05 0.29 4.80
C VAL A 169 -10.07 1.55 3.95
N GLN A 170 -11.23 1.91 3.42
CA GLN A 170 -11.38 3.15 2.67
C GLN A 170 -11.27 4.36 3.63
N GLY A 171 -10.35 5.28 3.33
CA GLY A 171 -10.24 6.55 4.03
C GLY A 171 -11.39 7.50 3.72
N GLY A 172 -11.46 8.60 4.46
CA GLY A 172 -12.38 9.71 4.22
C GLY A 172 -11.65 10.96 3.71
N ASP A 173 -12.38 12.07 3.61
CA ASP A 173 -11.86 13.33 3.04
C ASP A 173 -10.81 14.04 3.92
N SER A 174 -10.62 13.56 5.16
CA SER A 174 -9.60 14.05 6.08
C SER A 174 -8.84 12.89 6.74
N ARG A 175 -7.68 13.22 7.33
CA ARG A 175 -6.92 12.26 8.16
C ARG A 175 -7.81 11.71 9.27
N TYR A 176 -8.58 12.58 9.93
CA TYR A 176 -9.44 12.19 11.03
C TYR A 176 -10.60 11.28 10.58
N MET A 177 -11.28 11.58 9.48
CA MET A 177 -12.33 10.70 8.95
C MET A 177 -11.76 9.34 8.52
N SER A 178 -10.57 9.33 7.93
CA SER A 178 -9.88 8.07 7.59
C SER A 178 -9.58 7.23 8.84
N LEU A 179 -9.20 7.88 9.95
CA LEU A 179 -8.98 7.21 11.22
C LEU A 179 -10.29 6.65 11.78
N GLN A 180 -11.39 7.41 11.75
CA GLN A 180 -12.70 6.94 12.21
C GLN A 180 -13.18 5.72 11.43
N ASN A 181 -13.06 5.72 10.09
CA ASN A 181 -13.40 4.56 9.28
C ASN A 181 -12.57 3.33 9.66
N ALA A 182 -11.28 3.51 9.97
CA ALA A 182 -10.44 2.42 10.44
C ALA A 182 -10.82 1.94 11.85
N LEU A 183 -11.21 2.83 12.76
CA LEU A 183 -11.65 2.48 14.11
C LEU A 183 -12.99 1.71 14.13
N ASP A 184 -13.83 1.86 13.11
CA ASP A 184 -15.09 1.12 12.98
C ASP A 184 -14.87 -0.39 12.79
N VAL A 185 -13.66 -0.82 12.40
CA VAL A 185 -13.27 -2.25 12.29
C VAL A 185 -12.26 -2.70 13.36
N VAL A 186 -12.03 -1.88 14.39
CA VAL A 186 -11.12 -2.21 15.51
C VAL A 186 -11.87 -2.70 16.74
N ASP A 187 -11.62 -3.95 17.11
CA ASP A 187 -12.20 -4.57 18.32
C ASP A 187 -11.23 -4.65 19.50
N SER A 188 -9.97 -4.27 19.30
CA SER A 188 -8.94 -4.36 20.33
C SER A 188 -9.04 -3.25 21.39
N THR A 189 -8.49 -3.52 22.58
CA THR A 189 -8.51 -2.57 23.71
C THR A 189 -7.78 -1.27 23.39
N PHE A 190 -6.64 -1.40 22.71
CA PHE A 190 -5.77 -0.29 22.33
C PHE A 190 -5.55 -0.26 20.83
N VAL A 191 -5.23 0.92 20.31
CA VAL A 191 -4.87 1.11 18.92
C VAL A 191 -3.59 1.92 18.81
N LEU A 192 -2.65 1.43 18.01
CA LEU A 192 -1.43 2.14 17.64
C LEU A 192 -1.63 2.74 16.25
N VAL A 193 -1.66 4.07 16.16
CA VAL A 193 -1.86 4.79 14.90
C VAL A 193 -0.53 5.37 14.42
N ASN A 194 -0.15 5.12 13.17
CA ASN A 194 1.03 5.71 12.56
C ASN A 194 0.75 6.31 11.17
N ASP A 195 1.29 7.51 10.93
CA ASP A 195 1.32 8.08 9.59
C ASP A 195 2.26 7.27 8.69
N CYS A 196 1.80 6.82 7.52
CA CYS A 196 2.66 6.11 6.55
C CYS A 196 3.90 6.92 6.17
N ALA A 197 3.76 8.24 6.08
CA ALA A 197 4.85 9.15 5.76
C ALA A 197 5.90 9.27 6.89
N ARG A 198 5.64 8.71 8.07
CA ARG A 198 6.60 8.62 9.16
C ARG A 198 7.19 7.21 9.18
N CYS A 199 8.09 6.99 8.24
CA CYS A 199 8.53 5.66 7.84
C CYS A 199 9.68 5.09 8.71
N ASN A 200 10.43 5.94 9.43
CA ASN A 200 11.60 5.55 10.23
C ASN A 200 11.30 5.34 11.71
N VAL A 201 10.24 4.57 12.04
CA VAL A 201 9.84 4.34 13.44
C VAL A 201 10.98 3.66 14.22
N LYS A 202 11.43 4.26 15.32
CA LYS A 202 12.52 3.75 16.15
C LYS A 202 12.01 2.84 17.27
N GLU A 203 12.69 1.72 17.49
CA GLU A 203 12.38 0.78 18.57
C GLU A 203 12.51 1.42 19.96
N SER A 204 13.45 2.35 20.13
CA SER A 204 13.62 3.09 21.38
C SER A 204 12.37 3.92 21.75
N VAL A 205 11.70 4.50 20.75
CA VAL A 205 10.44 5.23 20.94
C VAL A 205 9.29 4.27 21.25
N LEU A 206 9.18 3.16 20.50
CA LEU A 206 8.17 2.12 20.78
C LEU A 206 8.33 1.57 22.20
N SER A 207 9.54 1.28 22.65
CA SER A 207 9.83 0.83 24.02
C SER A 207 9.27 1.80 25.07
N ARG A 208 9.47 3.11 24.89
CA ARG A 208 8.88 4.14 25.78
C ARG A 208 7.36 4.17 25.73
N LEU A 209 6.77 4.04 24.54
CA LEU A 209 5.31 3.98 24.37
C LEU A 209 4.70 2.78 25.10
N PHE A 210 5.25 1.57 24.89
CA PHE A 210 4.77 0.36 25.54
C PHE A 210 5.04 0.34 27.06
N ALA A 211 6.16 0.90 27.52
CA ALA A 211 6.42 1.08 28.95
C ALA A 211 5.40 2.05 29.61
N SER A 212 5.00 3.11 28.90
CA SER A 212 3.93 4.00 29.36
C SER A 212 2.54 3.34 29.27
N LEU A 213 2.32 2.47 28.27
CA LEU A 213 1.08 1.70 28.13
C LEU A 213 0.88 0.74 29.30
N ALA A 214 1.95 0.06 29.73
CA ALA A 214 1.92 -0.88 30.87
C ALA A 214 1.48 -0.22 32.19
N GLN A 215 1.64 1.10 32.34
CA GLN A 215 1.15 1.85 33.51
C GLN A 215 -0.38 2.07 33.46
N ASN A 216 -1.01 1.91 32.30
CA ASN A 216 -2.45 2.06 32.04
C ASN A 216 -3.07 3.36 32.61
N LYS A 217 -2.27 4.44 32.66
CA LYS A 217 -2.66 5.73 33.25
C LYS A 217 -3.28 6.70 32.24
N TYR A 218 -2.92 6.55 30.97
CA TYR A 218 -3.22 7.52 29.92
C TYR A 218 -4.25 6.99 28.93
N ASP A 219 -5.10 7.87 28.41
CA ASP A 219 -6.04 7.53 27.34
C ASP A 219 -5.38 7.60 25.95
N CYS A 220 -4.37 8.45 25.80
CA CYS A 220 -3.50 8.54 24.63
C CYS A 220 -2.04 8.75 25.07
N ILE A 221 -1.11 8.08 24.39
CA ILE A 221 0.32 8.19 24.61
C ILE A 221 0.97 8.56 23.29
N ALA A 222 1.73 9.64 23.26
CA ALA A 222 2.39 10.12 22.05
C ALA A 222 3.86 10.51 22.27
N PRO A 223 4.73 10.24 21.28
CA PRO A 223 6.07 10.78 21.24
C PRO A 223 6.03 12.27 20.93
N CYS A 224 6.92 13.03 21.57
CA CYS A 224 7.04 14.47 21.33
C CYS A 224 8.49 14.95 21.37
N LEU A 225 8.78 16.03 20.67
CA LEU A 225 10.06 16.73 20.71
C LEU A 225 9.89 18.13 21.33
N PRO A 226 10.86 18.61 22.13
CA PRO A 226 10.91 20.01 22.54
C PRO A 226 11.22 20.91 21.34
N ILE A 227 10.86 22.19 21.45
CA ILE A 227 11.25 23.22 20.48
C ILE A 227 12.42 24.02 21.04
N HIS A 228 13.51 24.09 20.28
CA HIS A 228 14.69 24.86 20.65
C HIS A 228 14.71 26.25 19.99
N ASP A 229 14.13 26.37 18.81
CA ASP A 229 14.12 27.61 18.03
C ASP A 229 13.07 28.59 18.56
N THR A 230 13.40 29.88 18.45
CA THR A 230 12.44 30.95 18.76
C THR A 230 11.23 30.83 17.84
N THR A 231 10.04 30.76 18.42
CA THR A 231 8.78 30.53 17.69
C THR A 231 7.84 31.71 17.92
N ILE A 232 7.25 32.20 16.83
CA ILE A 232 6.20 33.22 16.85
C ILE A 232 4.90 32.62 16.32
N TYR A 233 3.77 32.97 16.92
CA TYR A 233 2.46 32.70 16.34
C TYR A 233 2.09 33.87 15.44
N VAL A 234 1.60 33.55 14.25
CA VAL A 234 1.13 34.51 13.26
C VAL A 234 -0.31 34.17 12.95
N ASP A 235 -1.22 35.03 13.39
CA ASP A 235 -2.64 34.92 13.03
C ASP A 235 -2.86 35.57 11.66
N GLN A 236 -3.33 34.77 10.71
CA GLN A 236 -3.62 35.19 9.33
C GLN A 236 -5.12 35.38 9.05
N ASP A 237 -6.00 35.06 10.00
CA ASP A 237 -7.45 35.11 9.80
C ASP A 237 -8.01 36.53 9.94
N ASN A 238 -7.23 37.45 10.50
CA ASN A 238 -7.57 38.85 10.63
C ASN A 238 -7.10 39.67 9.42
N LYS A 239 -7.90 40.68 9.01
CA LYS A 239 -7.53 41.68 7.98
C LYS A 239 -6.21 42.41 8.27
N MET A 240 -5.68 42.27 9.50
CA MET A 240 -4.39 42.76 9.95
C MET A 240 -3.63 41.60 10.60
N GLN A 241 -2.43 41.31 10.10
CA GLN A 241 -1.57 40.26 10.60
C GLN A 241 -1.09 40.60 12.01
N THR A 242 -1.40 39.74 13.00
CA THR A 242 -0.91 39.90 14.38
C THR A 242 0.17 38.88 14.71
N TYR A 243 1.13 39.29 15.55
CA TYR A 243 2.26 38.46 15.97
C TYR A 243 2.26 38.35 17.50
N SER A 244 2.43 37.14 18.02
CA SER A 244 2.63 36.92 19.46
C SER A 244 3.82 35.99 19.71
N HIS A 245 4.67 36.37 20.66
CA HIS A 245 5.73 35.50 21.14
C HIS A 245 5.13 34.31 21.89
N ILE A 246 5.59 33.09 21.60
CA ILE A 246 5.18 31.89 22.33
C ILE A 246 6.37 31.40 23.17
N ASP A 247 6.12 31.05 24.43
CA ASP A 247 7.14 30.34 25.22
C ASP A 247 7.41 28.96 24.63
N ARG A 248 8.57 28.82 23.97
CA ARG A 248 9.02 27.55 23.36
C ARG A 248 9.11 26.39 24.35
N ASN A 249 9.30 26.66 25.65
CA ASN A 249 9.38 25.61 26.67
C ASN A 249 8.03 24.93 26.94
N ALA A 250 6.93 25.61 26.61
CA ALA A 250 5.57 25.05 26.70
C ALA A 250 5.17 24.28 25.44
N LEU A 251 5.90 24.45 24.33
CA LEU A 251 5.56 23.85 23.04
C LEU A 251 6.14 22.44 22.86
N ARG A 252 5.40 21.59 22.17
CA ARG A 252 5.80 20.24 21.82
C ARG A 252 5.48 19.96 20.36
N ILE A 253 6.41 19.33 19.65
CA ILE A 253 6.17 18.79 18.31
C ILE A 253 5.73 17.34 18.50
N ILE A 254 4.46 17.08 18.26
CA ILE A 254 3.90 15.73 18.40
C ILE A 254 4.30 14.85 17.20
N GLN A 255 4.61 13.60 17.49
CA GLN A 255 4.98 12.59 16.51
C GLN A 255 3.99 11.40 16.53
N THR A 256 4.08 10.55 15.51
CA THR A 256 3.47 9.21 15.49
C THR A 256 4.61 8.18 15.58
N PRO A 257 4.40 6.91 15.97
CA PRO A 257 3.13 6.29 16.33
C PRO A 257 2.54 6.80 17.65
N GLN A 258 1.21 6.76 17.79
CA GLN A 258 0.51 7.08 19.04
C GLN A 258 -0.32 5.88 19.48
N ILE A 259 -0.36 5.58 20.78
CA ILE A 259 -1.17 4.50 21.35
C ILE A 259 -2.34 5.10 22.10
N SER A 260 -3.57 4.73 21.76
CA SER A 260 -4.77 5.21 22.43
C SER A 260 -5.67 4.06 22.88
N LYS A 261 -6.48 4.28 23.92
CA LYS A 261 -7.62 3.42 24.21
C LYS A 261 -8.64 3.54 23.08
N THR A 262 -8.96 2.43 22.43
CA THR A 262 -9.79 2.41 21.21
C THR A 262 -11.14 3.08 21.44
N ASN A 263 -11.85 2.71 22.52
CA ASN A 263 -13.17 3.26 22.82
C ASN A 263 -13.14 4.78 23.07
N THR A 264 -12.13 5.26 23.79
CA THR A 264 -11.99 6.70 24.06
C THR A 264 -11.67 7.49 22.78
N LEU A 265 -10.83 6.95 21.89
CA LEU A 265 -10.57 7.60 20.61
C LEU A 265 -11.83 7.61 19.71
N ARG A 266 -12.66 6.57 19.76
CA ARG A 266 -13.94 6.50 19.03
C ARG A 266 -14.97 7.52 19.55
N GLU A 267 -15.01 7.77 20.86
CA GLU A 267 -15.88 8.79 21.49
C GLU A 267 -15.62 10.20 20.92
N SER A 268 -14.40 10.50 20.46
CA SER A 268 -14.07 11.81 19.87
C SER A 268 -14.93 12.16 18.66
N LYS A 269 -15.54 11.16 17.98
CA LYS A 269 -16.44 11.35 16.84
C LYS A 269 -17.62 12.25 17.17
N ALA A 270 -18.08 12.23 18.44
CA ALA A 270 -19.19 13.05 18.91
C ALA A 270 -18.87 14.56 18.96
N LEU A 271 -17.59 14.94 18.97
CA LEU A 271 -17.18 16.35 19.02
C LEU A 271 -17.38 17.09 17.68
N ASN A 272 -17.50 16.35 16.57
CA ASN A 272 -17.71 16.90 15.22
C ASN A 272 -16.72 18.04 14.86
N GLN A 273 -15.45 17.86 15.19
CA GLN A 273 -14.37 18.82 14.97
C GLN A 273 -13.23 18.18 14.17
N TYR A 274 -12.39 19.03 13.57
CA TYR A 274 -11.18 18.59 12.90
C TYR A 274 -10.04 18.38 13.91
N PHE A 275 -9.40 17.21 13.84
CA PHE A 275 -8.22 16.89 14.64
C PHE A 275 -7.04 16.50 13.75
N SER A 276 -5.86 17.03 14.06
CA SER A 276 -4.64 16.77 13.30
C SER A 276 -4.00 15.42 13.61
N ASP A 277 -4.24 14.90 14.82
CA ASP A 277 -3.66 13.67 15.36
C ASP A 277 -4.53 13.10 16.50
N GLU A 278 -4.13 11.98 17.11
CA GLU A 278 -4.91 11.35 18.18
C GLU A 278 -4.84 12.18 19.47
N THR A 279 -3.70 12.81 19.79
CA THR A 279 -3.59 13.67 20.99
C THR A 279 -4.51 14.88 20.94
N SER A 280 -4.65 15.55 19.78
CA SER A 280 -5.58 16.68 19.65
C SER A 280 -7.04 16.26 19.81
N ALA A 281 -7.41 15.08 19.33
CA ALA A 281 -8.75 14.51 19.55
C ALA A 281 -9.02 14.24 21.03
N ILE A 282 -8.06 13.63 21.74
CA ILE A 282 -8.22 13.33 23.18
C ILE A 282 -8.16 14.61 24.04
N CYS A 283 -7.34 15.58 23.67
CA CYS A 283 -7.21 16.85 24.39
C CYS A 283 -8.51 17.67 24.39
N ALA A 284 -9.32 17.55 23.33
CA ALA A 284 -10.62 18.21 23.23
C ALA A 284 -11.72 17.56 24.08
N MET A 285 -11.45 16.40 24.70
CA MET A 285 -12.41 15.69 25.53
C MET A 285 -12.19 15.99 27.03
N PRO A 286 -13.26 16.24 27.81
CA PRO A 286 -13.15 16.47 29.24
C PRO A 286 -12.70 15.20 29.97
N ASN A 287 -11.90 15.37 31.03
CA ASN A 287 -11.44 14.30 31.93
C ASN A 287 -10.65 13.17 31.26
N LYS A 288 -10.01 13.43 30.10
CA LYS A 288 -9.09 12.49 29.48
C LYS A 288 -7.63 12.86 29.72
N SER A 289 -6.74 11.87 29.71
CA SER A 289 -5.32 12.06 30.03
C SER A 289 -4.40 11.71 28.86
N ILE A 290 -3.36 12.52 28.68
CA ILE A 290 -2.33 12.34 27.65
C ILE A 290 -0.99 12.08 28.32
N GLY A 291 -0.32 10.99 27.91
CA GLY A 291 1.05 10.68 28.27
C GLY A 291 1.99 11.11 27.15
N LEU A 292 3.03 11.88 27.48
CA LEU A 292 4.05 12.27 26.52
C LEU A 292 5.35 11.52 26.82
N VAL A 293 5.94 10.92 25.78
CA VAL A 293 7.27 10.32 25.84
C VAL A 293 8.22 11.07 24.91
N LEU A 294 9.52 10.95 25.15
CA LEU A 294 10.52 11.57 24.27
C LEU A 294 10.46 10.93 22.87
N GLY A 295 10.34 11.75 21.83
CA GLY A 295 10.35 11.36 20.42
C GLY A 295 11.76 11.13 19.87
N ASP A 296 11.88 11.14 18.55
CA ASP A 296 13.16 11.01 17.84
C ASP A 296 13.17 11.88 16.57
N LEU A 297 14.26 12.62 16.32
CA LEU A 297 14.40 13.47 15.13
C LEU A 297 14.42 12.65 13.83
N ALA A 298 14.94 11.42 13.86
CA ALA A 298 14.94 10.53 12.70
C ALA A 298 13.54 10.07 12.31
N MET A 299 12.57 10.18 13.21
CA MET A 299 11.16 9.88 12.96
C MET A 299 10.43 11.03 12.29
N ASN A 300 11.08 11.98 11.61
CA ASN A 300 10.37 13.03 10.89
C ASN A 300 9.45 12.48 9.80
N LYS A 301 8.38 13.22 9.50
CA LYS A 301 7.39 12.84 8.50
C LYS A 301 7.78 13.38 7.13
N ILE A 302 7.79 12.52 6.11
CA ILE A 302 7.90 12.93 4.71
C ILE A 302 6.71 13.84 4.36
N THR A 303 7.01 15.11 4.15
CA THR A 303 6.04 16.17 3.91
C THR A 303 6.33 16.90 2.61
N THR A 304 7.61 17.16 2.33
CA THR A 304 8.09 17.78 1.10
C THR A 304 9.09 16.88 0.38
N LYS A 305 9.57 17.32 -0.78
CA LYS A 305 10.57 16.61 -1.58
C LYS A 305 11.91 16.50 -0.86
N GLN A 306 12.28 17.55 -0.13
CA GLN A 306 13.53 17.59 0.61
C GLN A 306 13.58 16.48 1.65
N ASP A 307 12.44 15.99 2.12
CA ASP A 307 12.37 14.91 3.10
C ASP A 307 12.67 13.51 2.51
N ILE A 308 12.91 13.37 1.20
CA ILE A 308 13.23 12.07 0.57
C ILE A 308 14.49 11.44 1.18
N PHE A 309 15.44 12.23 1.71
CA PHE A 309 16.61 11.69 2.41
C PHE A 309 16.23 10.82 3.62
N LEU A 310 15.03 11.00 4.20
CA LEU A 310 14.54 10.15 5.28
C LEU A 310 14.38 8.69 4.85
N LEU A 311 14.20 8.40 3.56
CA LEU A 311 14.12 7.03 3.06
C LEU A 311 15.48 6.31 3.08
N LYS A 312 16.60 7.02 3.26
CA LYS A 312 17.96 6.43 3.20
C LYS A 312 18.13 5.22 4.11
N GLU A 313 17.70 5.32 5.36
CA GLU A 313 17.81 4.22 6.33
C GLU A 313 16.96 3.01 5.92
N ILE A 314 15.80 3.26 5.29
CA ILE A 314 14.95 2.20 4.78
C ILE A 314 15.59 1.55 3.55
N TYR A 315 16.16 2.33 2.63
CA TYR A 315 16.92 1.78 1.51
C TYR A 315 18.09 0.90 1.99
N GLU A 316 18.88 1.37 2.95
CA GLU A 316 20.03 0.65 3.50
C GLU A 316 19.62 -0.64 4.21
N SER A 317 18.55 -0.62 5.01
CA SER A 317 18.04 -1.82 5.70
C SER A 317 17.35 -2.83 4.77
N ASN A 318 17.00 -2.43 3.55
CA ASN A 318 16.30 -3.26 2.57
C ASN A 318 17.17 -3.61 1.34
N GLN A 319 18.50 -3.44 1.40
CA GLN A 319 19.41 -3.77 0.29
C GLN A 319 19.37 -5.24 -0.16
N ASN A 320 18.83 -6.15 0.66
CA ASN A 320 18.66 -7.57 0.31
C ASN A 320 17.44 -7.84 -0.59
N TYR A 321 16.49 -6.91 -0.72
CA TYR A 321 15.50 -7.00 -1.79
C TYR A 321 16.24 -6.75 -3.10
N SER A 322 16.08 -7.61 -4.09
CA SER A 322 16.60 -7.37 -5.45
C SER A 322 15.96 -6.10 -6.00
N LEU A 323 16.54 -4.94 -5.68
CA LEU A 323 16.02 -3.60 -5.96
C LEU A 323 15.85 -3.34 -7.47
N ASN A 324 16.40 -4.22 -8.31
CA ASN A 324 16.52 -4.06 -9.76
C ASN A 324 15.81 -5.14 -10.57
N THR A 325 14.98 -6.00 -9.96
CA THR A 325 14.22 -6.96 -10.77
C THR A 325 13.06 -6.24 -11.45
N PRO A 326 13.06 -6.10 -12.79
CA PRO A 326 11.95 -5.47 -13.49
C PRO A 326 10.69 -6.32 -13.32
N LEU A 327 9.55 -5.66 -13.13
CA LEU A 327 8.25 -6.30 -13.24
C LEU A 327 7.96 -6.49 -14.73
N VAL A 328 7.41 -7.64 -15.11
CA VAL A 328 7.16 -7.97 -16.51
C VAL A 328 5.70 -8.34 -16.67
N GLY A 329 5.06 -7.80 -17.71
CA GLY A 329 3.69 -8.13 -18.07
C GLY A 329 3.59 -8.46 -19.54
N MET A 330 2.71 -9.41 -19.85
CA MET A 330 2.36 -9.80 -21.21
C MET A 330 0.89 -9.46 -21.43
N GLY A 331 0.59 -8.75 -22.50
CA GLY A 331 -0.76 -8.50 -22.98
C GLY A 331 -0.98 -9.12 -24.34
N SER A 332 -2.23 -9.51 -24.63
CA SER A 332 -2.62 -10.09 -25.91
C SER A 332 -4.05 -9.70 -26.20
N ASP A 333 -4.33 -9.25 -27.42
CA ASP A 333 -5.70 -8.93 -27.83
C ASP A 333 -5.96 -9.39 -29.28
N ILE A 334 -7.22 -9.71 -29.58
CA ILE A 334 -7.67 -10.21 -30.88
C ILE A 334 -8.95 -9.48 -31.30
N HIS A 335 -8.93 -8.89 -32.49
CA HIS A 335 -10.14 -8.31 -33.10
C HIS A 335 -10.45 -8.95 -34.45
N ALA A 336 -11.72 -9.28 -34.64
CA ALA A 336 -12.24 -9.73 -35.93
C ALA A 336 -12.43 -8.54 -36.88
N PHE A 337 -12.31 -8.79 -38.18
CA PHE A 337 -12.58 -7.75 -39.18
C PHE A 337 -14.06 -7.47 -39.35
N GLU A 338 -14.35 -6.22 -39.74
CA GLU A 338 -15.67 -5.76 -40.15
C GLU A 338 -15.53 -4.84 -41.37
N GLU A 339 -16.37 -5.04 -42.38
CA GLU A 339 -16.35 -4.22 -43.60
C GLU A 339 -16.78 -2.79 -43.31
N SER A 340 -16.25 -1.84 -44.09
CA SER A 340 -16.64 -0.41 -44.03
C SER A 340 -16.43 0.28 -42.68
N LYS A 341 -15.61 -0.29 -41.79
CA LYS A 341 -15.13 0.36 -40.57
C LYS A 341 -13.72 0.90 -40.73
N GLU A 342 -13.39 1.91 -39.93
CA GLU A 342 -12.02 2.40 -39.84
C GLU A 342 -11.13 1.39 -39.10
N MET A 343 -9.86 1.30 -39.51
CA MET A 343 -8.86 0.49 -38.83
C MET A 343 -7.88 1.39 -38.11
N TRP A 344 -7.77 1.21 -36.80
CA TRP A 344 -6.80 1.87 -35.95
C TRP A 344 -5.93 0.82 -35.28
N ILE A 345 -4.60 0.95 -35.39
CA ILE A 345 -3.64 0.06 -34.73
C ILE A 345 -2.52 0.92 -34.15
N CYS A 346 -2.22 0.74 -32.86
CA CYS A 346 -1.22 1.51 -32.12
C CYS A 346 -1.42 3.03 -32.24
N GLY A 347 -2.67 3.48 -32.26
CA GLY A 347 -3.09 4.87 -32.36
C GLY A 347 -3.01 5.46 -33.78
N VAL A 348 -2.70 4.64 -34.78
CA VAL A 348 -2.50 5.06 -36.17
C VAL A 348 -3.60 4.50 -37.06
N LYS A 349 -4.27 5.38 -37.81
CA LYS A 349 -5.23 4.98 -38.85
C LYS A 349 -4.52 4.26 -39.98
N ILE A 350 -5.04 3.10 -40.36
CA ILE A 350 -4.49 2.22 -41.39
C ILE A 350 -5.42 2.22 -42.60
N GLU A 351 -4.87 2.42 -43.78
CA GLU A 351 -5.62 2.28 -45.03
C GLU A 351 -5.91 0.80 -45.28
N SER A 352 -7.20 0.45 -45.24
CA SER A 352 -7.71 -0.91 -45.34
C SER A 352 -9.17 -0.89 -45.79
N SER A 353 -9.62 -1.94 -46.49
CA SER A 353 -11.04 -2.17 -46.82
C SER A 353 -11.85 -2.69 -45.62
N PHE A 354 -11.16 -3.06 -44.54
CA PHE A 354 -11.71 -3.59 -43.30
C PHE A 354 -11.31 -2.71 -42.12
N GLY A 355 -12.15 -2.66 -41.09
CA GLY A 355 -11.85 -2.19 -39.74
C GLY A 355 -12.03 -3.31 -38.72
N PHE A 356 -12.25 -2.97 -37.45
CA PHE A 356 -12.45 -3.94 -36.38
C PHE A 356 -13.88 -3.98 -35.85
N LYS A 357 -14.35 -5.19 -35.53
CA LYS A 357 -15.59 -5.42 -34.82
C LYS A 357 -15.37 -5.22 -33.31
N ALA A 358 -15.55 -3.99 -32.83
CA ALA A 358 -15.37 -3.64 -31.42
C ALA A 358 -16.47 -2.69 -30.90
N HIS A 359 -16.57 -2.58 -29.57
CA HIS A 359 -17.40 -1.61 -28.86
C HIS A 359 -16.73 -0.22 -28.71
N SER A 360 -15.40 -0.16 -28.86
CA SER A 360 -14.56 1.05 -28.91
C SER A 360 -14.01 1.26 -30.34
N ASP A 361 -12.94 2.06 -30.50
CA ASP A 361 -12.21 2.20 -31.78
C ASP A 361 -11.52 0.91 -32.27
N GLY A 362 -11.49 -0.14 -31.44
CA GLY A 362 -11.01 -1.48 -31.78
C GLY A 362 -9.50 -1.60 -31.91
N ASP A 363 -8.72 -0.69 -31.31
CA ASP A 363 -7.26 -0.70 -31.41
C ASP A 363 -6.62 -1.86 -30.64
N VAL A 364 -6.53 -3.01 -31.32
CA VAL A 364 -5.92 -4.26 -30.84
C VAL A 364 -4.49 -4.06 -30.31
N GLY A 365 -3.74 -3.14 -30.91
CA GLY A 365 -2.36 -2.87 -30.51
C GLY A 365 -2.29 -2.16 -29.16
N ILE A 366 -3.12 -1.13 -28.98
CA ILE A 366 -3.20 -0.40 -27.72
C ILE A 366 -3.75 -1.29 -26.60
N HIS A 367 -4.78 -2.09 -26.85
CA HIS A 367 -5.33 -2.98 -25.82
C HIS A 367 -4.28 -3.98 -25.31
N ALA A 368 -3.52 -4.60 -26.21
CA ALA A 368 -2.41 -5.48 -25.82
C ALA A 368 -1.35 -4.74 -24.98
N ILE A 369 -1.06 -3.46 -25.28
CA ILE A 369 -0.15 -2.65 -24.47
C ILE A 369 -0.75 -2.38 -23.09
N ILE A 370 -2.03 -2.01 -23.01
CA ILE A 370 -2.73 -1.78 -21.74
C ILE A 370 -2.63 -3.01 -20.84
N ASP A 371 -2.97 -4.20 -21.36
CA ASP A 371 -2.90 -5.44 -20.59
C ASP A 371 -1.47 -5.80 -20.18
N SER A 372 -0.47 -5.50 -21.01
CA SER A 372 0.93 -5.72 -20.62
C SER A 372 1.35 -4.82 -19.46
N ILE A 373 0.87 -3.57 -19.39
CA ILE A 373 1.14 -2.66 -18.28
C ILE A 373 0.39 -3.12 -17.03
N LEU A 374 -0.92 -3.41 -17.14
CA LEU A 374 -1.75 -3.86 -16.03
C LEU A 374 -1.26 -5.19 -15.45
N GLY A 375 -0.84 -6.11 -16.32
CA GLY A 375 -0.23 -7.38 -15.95
C GLY A 375 1.08 -7.20 -15.19
N ALA A 376 1.98 -6.32 -15.66
CA ALA A 376 3.21 -6.01 -14.95
C ALA A 376 2.96 -5.39 -13.57
N MET A 377 1.85 -4.66 -13.40
CA MET A 377 1.44 -4.10 -12.12
C MET A 377 0.75 -5.10 -11.18
N CYS A 378 0.34 -6.28 -11.69
CA CYS A 378 -0.64 -7.17 -11.06
C CYS A 378 -1.97 -6.46 -10.74
N TYR A 379 -2.41 -5.52 -11.61
CA TYR A 379 -3.61 -4.71 -11.36
C TYR A 379 -4.90 -5.28 -11.98
N GLY A 380 -4.80 -6.34 -12.80
CA GLY A 380 -5.91 -6.94 -13.54
C GLY A 380 -5.70 -6.80 -15.03
N ASP A 381 -6.79 -6.65 -15.77
CA ASP A 381 -6.82 -6.47 -17.23
C ASP A 381 -7.74 -5.31 -17.65
N ILE A 382 -7.74 -4.99 -18.94
CA ILE A 382 -8.52 -3.88 -19.50
C ILE A 382 -10.03 -4.03 -19.25
N GLY A 383 -10.56 -5.26 -19.21
CA GLY A 383 -11.98 -5.53 -19.01
C GLY A 383 -12.42 -5.30 -17.56
N GLU A 384 -11.55 -5.57 -16.60
CA GLU A 384 -11.77 -5.21 -15.19
C GLU A 384 -11.75 -3.69 -14.96
N ILE A 385 -10.85 -2.98 -15.65
CA ILE A 385 -10.64 -1.53 -15.44
C ILE A 385 -11.63 -0.68 -16.25
N PHE A 386 -11.96 -1.08 -17.47
CA PHE A 386 -12.84 -0.38 -18.39
C PHE A 386 -13.93 -1.34 -18.91
N PRO A 387 -14.90 -1.73 -18.06
CA PRO A 387 -15.92 -2.70 -18.46
C PRO A 387 -16.83 -2.15 -19.57
N ASP A 388 -17.11 -2.99 -20.57
CA ASP A 388 -17.98 -2.67 -21.72
C ASP A 388 -19.43 -2.30 -21.33
N THR A 389 -19.85 -2.62 -20.11
CA THR A 389 -21.17 -2.25 -19.57
C THR A 389 -21.26 -0.77 -19.20
N ASN A 390 -20.13 -0.08 -19.04
CA ASN A 390 -20.09 1.34 -18.71
C ASN A 390 -20.24 2.19 -19.98
N LYS A 391 -21.35 2.94 -20.07
CA LYS A 391 -21.64 3.84 -21.19
C LYS A 391 -20.59 4.94 -21.39
N GLU A 392 -19.80 5.29 -20.38
CA GLU A 392 -18.73 6.29 -20.48
C GLU A 392 -17.62 5.87 -21.46
N PHE A 393 -17.40 4.56 -21.64
CA PHE A 393 -16.30 4.04 -22.48
C PHE A 393 -16.75 3.64 -23.89
N LYS A 394 -18.04 3.78 -24.20
CA LYS A 394 -18.54 3.51 -25.54
C LYS A 394 -17.89 4.47 -26.54
N ASP A 395 -17.36 3.94 -27.64
CA ASP A 395 -16.71 4.71 -28.71
C ASP A 395 -15.51 5.56 -28.24
N ILE A 396 -14.92 5.24 -27.08
CA ILE A 396 -13.75 5.96 -26.56
C ILE A 396 -12.50 5.67 -27.40
N ASP A 397 -11.67 6.69 -27.59
CA ASP A 397 -10.35 6.55 -28.21
C ASP A 397 -9.41 5.77 -27.29
N SER A 398 -8.90 4.64 -27.75
CA SER A 398 -8.01 3.76 -26.98
C SER A 398 -6.74 4.47 -26.51
N LYS A 399 -6.30 5.53 -27.21
CA LYS A 399 -5.18 6.38 -26.76
C LYS A 399 -5.46 7.05 -25.41
N ILE A 400 -6.72 7.39 -25.12
CA ILE A 400 -7.14 7.96 -23.84
C ILE A 400 -7.05 6.90 -22.74
N LEU A 401 -7.50 5.68 -23.02
CA LEU A 401 -7.43 4.56 -22.08
C LEU A 401 -5.96 4.23 -21.74
N LEU A 402 -5.10 4.13 -22.75
CA LEU A 402 -3.67 3.87 -22.59
C LEU A 402 -3.00 4.94 -21.72
N LYS A 403 -3.29 6.22 -22.02
CA LYS A 403 -2.79 7.33 -21.22
C LYS A 403 -3.28 7.24 -19.77
N ARG A 404 -4.57 6.97 -19.53
CA ARG A 404 -5.14 6.84 -18.18
C ARG A 404 -4.45 5.73 -17.37
N VAL A 405 -4.22 4.57 -17.99
CA VAL A 405 -3.53 3.44 -17.35
C VAL A 405 -2.09 3.79 -17.01
N TYR A 406 -1.36 4.42 -17.92
CA TYR A 406 0.03 4.78 -17.66
C TYR A 406 0.19 5.96 -16.69
N ASP A 407 -0.68 6.97 -16.76
CA ASP A 407 -0.74 8.04 -15.76
C ASP A 407 -0.98 7.46 -14.35
N TYR A 408 -1.84 6.43 -14.24
CA TYR A 408 -2.03 5.71 -12.98
C TYR A 408 -0.78 4.94 -12.54
N CYS A 409 -0.13 4.20 -13.45
CA CYS A 409 1.15 3.50 -13.23
C CYS A 409 2.22 4.44 -12.63
N LEU A 410 2.40 5.62 -13.24
CA LEU A 410 3.28 6.67 -12.73
C LEU A 410 2.86 7.18 -11.34
N SER A 411 1.56 7.39 -11.12
CA SER A 411 1.03 7.86 -9.84
C SER A 411 1.29 6.89 -8.67
N VAL A 412 1.44 5.59 -8.97
CA VAL A 412 1.74 4.52 -8.01
C VAL A 412 3.23 4.15 -7.96
N GLY A 413 4.09 5.02 -8.50
CA GLY A 413 5.54 4.98 -8.37
C GLY A 413 6.22 3.98 -9.30
N LEU A 414 5.59 3.58 -10.40
CA LEU A 414 6.16 2.71 -11.42
C LEU A 414 6.32 3.46 -12.73
N GLU A 415 7.31 3.08 -13.53
CA GLU A 415 7.52 3.60 -14.89
C GLU A 415 7.89 2.47 -15.85
N ILE A 416 7.69 2.68 -17.15
CA ILE A 416 8.03 1.69 -18.16
C ILE A 416 9.54 1.72 -18.44
N GLY A 417 10.19 0.56 -18.36
CA GLY A 417 11.53 0.38 -18.89
C GLY A 417 11.51 0.34 -20.42
N ASN A 418 10.80 -0.64 -20.97
CA ASN A 418 10.56 -0.77 -22.41
C ASN A 418 9.26 -1.53 -22.74
N ILE A 419 8.79 -1.36 -23.97
CA ILE A 419 7.69 -2.09 -24.60
C ILE A 419 8.17 -2.77 -25.87
N ASP A 420 7.75 -4.01 -26.08
CA ASP A 420 7.92 -4.73 -27.34
C ASP A 420 6.59 -5.38 -27.77
N ILE A 421 6.04 -4.93 -28.90
CA ILE A 421 4.78 -5.43 -29.45
C ILE A 421 5.01 -6.15 -30.78
N THR A 422 4.26 -7.23 -31.02
CA THR A 422 4.19 -7.96 -32.28
C THR A 422 2.76 -7.98 -32.78
N ILE A 423 2.53 -7.41 -33.97
CA ILE A 423 1.24 -7.44 -34.66
C ILE A 423 1.27 -8.57 -35.69
N ILE A 424 0.37 -9.53 -35.56
CA ILE A 424 0.28 -10.70 -36.44
C ILE A 424 -0.97 -10.52 -37.31
N ALA A 425 -0.75 -10.21 -38.58
CA ALA A 425 -1.80 -9.87 -39.54
C ALA A 425 -1.43 -10.36 -40.95
N GLN A 426 -2.36 -11.02 -41.64
CA GLN A 426 -2.17 -11.36 -43.06
C GLN A 426 -2.41 -10.15 -43.99
N THR A 427 -3.27 -9.24 -43.55
CA THR A 427 -3.57 -7.95 -44.18
C THR A 427 -4.09 -7.00 -43.08
N PRO A 428 -3.91 -5.67 -43.16
CA PRO A 428 -3.09 -4.93 -44.13
C PRO A 428 -1.58 -5.02 -43.83
N ARG A 429 -0.75 -4.50 -44.74
CA ARG A 429 0.71 -4.50 -44.57
C ARG A 429 1.13 -3.47 -43.51
N ILE A 430 1.47 -3.95 -42.32
CA ILE A 430 1.83 -3.10 -41.16
C ILE A 430 3.19 -2.40 -41.31
N SER A 431 4.12 -2.94 -42.13
CA SER A 431 5.51 -2.46 -42.19
C SER A 431 5.66 -0.97 -42.50
N THR A 432 4.75 -0.39 -43.30
CA THR A 432 4.77 1.04 -43.67
C THR A 432 4.37 1.97 -42.53
N TYR A 433 3.69 1.46 -41.49
CA TYR A 433 3.14 2.26 -40.39
C TYR A 433 3.99 2.17 -39.11
N LYS A 434 4.94 1.23 -39.01
CA LYS A 434 5.71 0.93 -37.79
C LYS A 434 6.35 2.16 -37.13
N SER A 435 7.03 3.02 -37.90
CA SER A 435 7.67 4.22 -37.32
C SER A 435 6.66 5.18 -36.71
N LYS A 436 5.52 5.38 -37.38
CA LYS A 436 4.45 6.26 -36.90
C LYS A 436 3.75 5.68 -35.67
N MET A 437 3.54 4.35 -35.64
CA MET A 437 3.02 3.65 -34.47
C MET A 437 3.97 3.81 -33.28
N GLN A 438 5.28 3.58 -33.49
CA GLN A 438 6.30 3.73 -32.46
C GLN A 438 6.32 5.15 -31.87
N GLU A 439 6.29 6.18 -32.73
CA GLU A 439 6.23 7.58 -32.30
C GLU A 439 4.93 7.93 -31.56
N THR A 440 3.80 7.38 -32.01
CA THR A 440 2.50 7.61 -31.38
C THR A 440 2.45 7.01 -29.98
N ILE A 441 2.85 5.75 -29.83
CA ILE A 441 2.91 5.07 -28.53
C ILE A 441 3.91 5.75 -27.59
N ALA A 442 5.12 6.07 -28.09
CA ALA A 442 6.13 6.77 -27.29
C ALA A 442 5.59 8.11 -26.77
N LYS A 443 4.87 8.88 -27.60
CA LYS A 443 4.27 10.15 -27.19
C LYS A 443 3.15 9.98 -26.15
N ILE A 444 2.27 8.99 -26.31
CA ILE A 444 1.17 8.73 -25.36
C ILE A 444 1.72 8.35 -23.99
N LEU A 445 2.81 7.58 -23.97
CA LEU A 445 3.43 7.02 -22.78
C LEU A 445 4.63 7.83 -22.26
N TYR A 446 4.87 9.05 -22.76
CA TYR A 446 6.02 9.87 -22.34
C TYR A 446 7.39 9.18 -22.46
N LEU A 447 7.54 8.23 -23.38
CA LEU A 447 8.75 7.42 -23.55
C LEU A 447 9.64 7.96 -24.66
N GLN A 448 10.92 7.61 -24.59
CA GLN A 448 11.80 7.73 -25.73
C GLN A 448 11.46 6.68 -26.79
N LYS A 449 11.63 7.03 -28.06
CA LYS A 449 11.38 6.10 -29.18
C LYS A 449 12.17 4.79 -29.05
N SER A 450 13.38 4.84 -28.47
CA SER A 450 14.22 3.68 -28.20
C SER A 450 13.65 2.69 -27.18
N GLN A 451 12.65 3.09 -26.38
CA GLN A 451 11.98 2.24 -25.41
C GLN A 451 10.76 1.51 -25.98
N VAL A 452 10.37 1.77 -27.24
CA VAL A 452 9.21 1.17 -27.88
C VAL A 452 9.64 0.40 -29.12
N SER A 453 9.34 -0.89 -29.20
CA SER A 453 9.60 -1.73 -30.38
C SER A 453 8.29 -2.21 -31.00
N ILE A 454 8.10 -1.98 -32.31
CA ILE A 454 6.92 -2.44 -33.08
C ILE A 454 7.35 -3.47 -34.12
N LYS A 455 6.97 -4.74 -33.91
CA LYS A 455 7.19 -5.85 -34.84
C LYS A 455 5.90 -6.20 -35.55
N ALA A 456 6.03 -6.83 -36.72
CA ALA A 456 4.89 -7.33 -37.46
C ALA A 456 5.28 -8.61 -38.20
N SER A 457 4.36 -9.57 -38.24
CA SER A 457 4.50 -10.84 -38.95
C SER A 457 3.18 -11.20 -39.63
N THR A 458 3.25 -12.06 -40.65
CA THR A 458 2.05 -12.76 -41.13
C THR A 458 1.89 -14.09 -40.41
N ALA A 459 0.74 -14.75 -40.59
CA ALA A 459 0.50 -16.12 -40.12
C ALA A 459 0.74 -17.15 -41.24
N GLU A 460 1.40 -16.77 -42.35
CA GLU A 460 1.72 -17.63 -43.48
C GLU A 460 0.48 -18.37 -44.04
N ASN A 461 -0.66 -17.66 -44.14
CA ASN A 461 -1.97 -18.19 -44.54
C ASN A 461 -2.54 -19.30 -43.64
N LEU A 462 -2.02 -19.46 -42.41
CA LEU A 462 -2.52 -20.41 -41.42
C LEU A 462 -3.50 -19.77 -40.42
N GLY A 463 -4.51 -20.53 -40.01
CA GLY A 463 -5.46 -20.12 -38.98
C GLY A 463 -6.36 -18.94 -39.38
N PHE A 464 -7.05 -18.36 -38.40
CA PHE A 464 -7.98 -17.24 -38.62
C PHE A 464 -7.27 -16.00 -39.16
N ILE A 465 -6.05 -15.73 -38.68
CA ILE A 465 -5.23 -14.62 -39.17
C ILE A 465 -4.89 -14.83 -40.65
N GLY A 466 -4.43 -16.03 -41.02
CA GLY A 466 -4.10 -16.38 -42.39
C GLY A 466 -5.29 -16.36 -43.35
N ARG A 467 -6.48 -16.72 -42.87
CA ARG A 467 -7.76 -16.57 -43.59
C ARG A 467 -8.28 -15.13 -43.65
N LYS A 468 -7.55 -14.17 -43.06
CA LYS A 468 -7.92 -12.75 -42.99
C LYS A 468 -9.25 -12.55 -42.26
N GLU A 469 -9.45 -13.25 -41.15
CA GLU A 469 -10.64 -13.11 -40.30
C GLU A 469 -10.43 -12.06 -39.19
N GLY A 470 -9.18 -11.70 -38.89
CA GLY A 470 -8.85 -10.72 -37.86
C GLY A 470 -7.34 -10.52 -37.66
N VAL A 471 -6.99 -9.78 -36.60
CA VAL A 471 -5.61 -9.45 -36.19
C VAL A 471 -5.39 -9.86 -34.74
N LEU A 472 -4.19 -10.35 -34.45
CA LEU A 472 -3.68 -10.59 -33.11
C LEU A 472 -2.54 -9.60 -32.80
N ALA A 473 -2.57 -8.97 -31.65
CA ALA A 473 -1.43 -8.23 -31.11
C ALA A 473 -0.96 -8.86 -29.80
N GLN A 474 0.36 -8.96 -29.63
CA GLN A 474 0.99 -9.45 -28.41
C GLN A 474 2.03 -8.44 -27.96
N CYS A 475 2.02 -8.08 -26.68
CA CYS A 475 2.88 -7.05 -26.12
C CYS A 475 3.56 -7.55 -24.84
N ILE A 476 4.83 -7.20 -24.67
CA ILE A 476 5.56 -7.32 -23.40
C ILE A 476 5.92 -5.91 -22.94
N ALA A 477 5.63 -5.59 -21.69
CA ALA A 477 6.08 -4.37 -21.02
C ALA A 477 6.91 -4.73 -19.80
N THR A 478 7.99 -3.97 -19.58
CA THR A 478 8.74 -4.00 -18.33
C THR A 478 8.42 -2.75 -17.52
N LEU A 479 8.19 -2.90 -16.22
CA LEU A 479 8.06 -1.80 -15.29
C LEU A 479 9.18 -1.83 -14.26
N GLN A 480 9.61 -0.65 -13.86
CA GLN A 480 10.59 -0.47 -12.81
C GLN A 480 10.10 0.58 -11.81
N PRO A 481 10.65 0.58 -10.58
CA PRO A 481 10.41 1.65 -9.63
C PRO A 481 10.81 3.00 -10.26
N ARG A 482 9.89 3.96 -10.21
CA ARG A 482 10.14 5.31 -10.72
C ARG A 482 11.28 5.93 -9.93
N GLU A 483 12.32 6.39 -10.63
CA GLU A 483 13.44 7.03 -9.97
C GLU A 483 12.98 8.31 -9.25
N LEU A 484 13.43 8.47 -8.00
CA LEU A 484 13.28 9.73 -7.28
C LEU A 484 14.44 10.63 -7.72
N PRO A 485 14.19 11.81 -8.34
CA PRO A 485 15.16 12.87 -8.50
C PRO A 485 16.04 13.03 -7.26
N LYS A 486 17.34 12.90 -7.50
CA LYS A 486 18.40 12.93 -6.49
C LYS A 486 18.63 14.32 -5.94
#